data_AF-A0A3E1E1V9-F1
#
_entry.id   AF-A0A3E1E1V9-F1
#
_cell.length_a   1.000
_cell.length_b   1.000
_cell.length_c   1.000
_cell.angle_alpha   90.00
_cell.angle_beta   90.00
_cell.angle_gamma   90.00
#
_symmetry.space_group_name_H-M   'P 1'
#
loop_
_entity.id
_entity.type
_entity.pdbx_description
1 polymer ?
#
loop_
_entity_poly.entity_id
_entity_poly.type
_entity_poly.pdbx_seq_one_letter_code
_entity_poly.pdbx_strand_id
1 'polypeptide(L)'
;MFSDKRAHRLGDIVSVVISESATSTNTSKLTSNRAATGDPNGLGTGLVNQLINATGSMQGAGQKGVGKFPSFLLPKPAGQNPAILSTTGTGDYTGGGAITNSQVVTAQMAVQVIDVLPNGNMVVEGIRQVSFSKERQFASLRGIIRPADVSATNTVPSSAIADARIDIVSEGSLTDSQKKGWLMRLDEKISPY
;
A
#
# COMPACT_ATOMS: atom_id res chain seq x y z
N MET A 1 -50.50 -12.52 -33.05
CA MET A 1 -49.02 -12.48 -32.92
C MET A 1 -48.68 -11.87 -31.57
N PHE A 2 -47.80 -12.48 -30.79
CA PHE A 2 -47.32 -11.91 -29.53
C PHE A 2 -46.08 -11.06 -29.83
N SER A 3 -46.11 -9.78 -29.49
CA SER A 3 -44.89 -8.96 -29.48
C SER A 3 -44.09 -9.35 -28.24
N ASP A 4 -42.82 -9.73 -28.42
CA ASP A 4 -41.91 -9.84 -27.30
C ASP A 4 -41.83 -8.46 -26.60
N LYS A 5 -42.00 -8.45 -25.28
CA LYS A 5 -42.01 -7.24 -24.45
C LYS A 5 -40.65 -6.95 -23.83
N ARG A 6 -39.62 -7.72 -24.21
CA ARG A 6 -38.24 -7.48 -23.78
C ARG A 6 -37.76 -6.11 -24.21
N ALA A 7 -36.97 -5.48 -23.35
CA ALA A 7 -36.24 -4.26 -23.66
C ALA A 7 -35.29 -4.51 -24.84
N HIS A 8 -35.45 -3.73 -25.91
CA HIS A 8 -34.61 -3.80 -27.12
C HIS A 8 -34.48 -2.46 -27.85
N ARG A 9 -35.13 -1.40 -27.36
CA ARG A 9 -35.17 -0.09 -27.99
C ARG A 9 -34.47 0.95 -27.13
N LEU A 10 -34.04 2.02 -27.79
CA LEU A 10 -33.58 3.24 -27.14
C LEU A 10 -34.61 3.72 -26.13
N GLY A 11 -34.16 4.01 -24.91
CA GLY A 11 -34.99 4.48 -23.81
C GLY A 11 -35.65 3.39 -22.97
N ASP A 12 -35.61 2.11 -23.38
CA ASP A 12 -36.11 1.02 -22.56
C ASP A 12 -35.32 0.88 -21.25
N ILE A 13 -35.98 0.35 -20.22
CA ILE A 13 -35.39 0.15 -18.89
C ILE A 13 -35.12 -1.34 -18.67
N VAL A 14 -33.92 -1.63 -18.15
CA VAL A 14 -33.48 -2.97 -17.78
C VAL A 14 -33.11 -2.97 -16.30
N SER A 15 -33.58 -3.97 -15.56
CA SER A 15 -33.16 -4.20 -14.18
C SER A 15 -31.89 -5.04 -14.16
N VAL A 16 -30.82 -4.51 -13.61
CA VAL A 16 -29.54 -5.21 -13.48
C VAL A 16 -29.39 -5.76 -12.07
N VAL A 17 -29.11 -7.05 -11.96
CA VAL A 17 -28.76 -7.71 -10.71
C VAL A 17 -27.25 -7.82 -10.62
N ILE A 18 -26.68 -7.11 -9.66
CA ILE A 18 -25.24 -7.00 -9.42
C ILE A 18 -24.85 -8.01 -8.36
N SER A 19 -23.93 -8.91 -8.72
CA SER A 19 -23.33 -9.88 -7.81
C SER A 19 -21.83 -9.94 -8.05
N GLU A 20 -21.09 -9.03 -7.42
CA GLU A 20 -19.64 -8.93 -7.57
C GLU A 20 -18.94 -9.40 -6.29
N SER A 21 -17.86 -10.14 -6.46
CA SER A 21 -16.98 -10.55 -5.36
C SER A 21 -15.55 -10.21 -5.73
N ALA A 22 -14.93 -9.29 -4.98
CA ALA A 22 -13.55 -8.88 -5.18
C ALA A 22 -12.72 -9.28 -3.96
N THR A 23 -11.79 -10.21 -4.14
CA THR A 23 -10.80 -10.58 -3.09
C THR A 23 -9.44 -10.06 -3.52
N SER A 24 -8.83 -9.20 -2.70
CA SER A 24 -7.48 -8.68 -2.91
C SER A 24 -6.59 -9.06 -1.74
N THR A 25 -5.46 -9.72 -2.03
CA THR A 25 -4.49 -10.15 -1.02
C THR A 25 -3.20 -9.37 -1.22
N ASN A 26 -2.91 -8.41 -0.33
CA ASN A 26 -1.67 -7.67 -0.32
C ASN A 26 -0.70 -8.35 0.67
N THR A 27 0.29 -9.06 0.14
CA THR A 27 1.32 -9.72 0.95
C THR A 27 2.61 -8.90 0.89
N SER A 28 2.96 -8.24 1.99
CA SER A 28 4.22 -7.49 2.11
C SER A 28 5.23 -8.35 2.87
N LYS A 29 6.22 -8.88 2.16
CA LYS A 29 7.36 -9.57 2.76
C LYS A 29 8.52 -8.58 2.90
N LEU A 30 8.80 -8.11 4.12
CA LEU A 30 9.99 -7.31 4.40
C LEU A 30 11.14 -8.26 4.79
N THR A 31 12.16 -8.32 3.94
CA THR A 31 13.46 -8.91 4.28
C THR A 31 14.47 -7.77 4.36
N SER A 32 14.87 -7.42 5.58
CA SER A 32 15.90 -6.40 5.82
C SER A 32 17.12 -7.04 6.44
N ASN A 33 18.21 -7.08 5.68
CA ASN A 33 19.50 -7.56 6.15
C ASN A 33 20.28 -6.38 6.76
N ARG A 34 20.19 -6.18 8.08
CA ARG A 34 21.03 -5.19 8.76
C ARG A 34 22.40 -5.81 9.03
N ALA A 35 23.33 -5.64 8.09
CA ALA A 35 24.75 -5.84 8.36
C ALA A 35 25.29 -4.56 9.00
N ALA A 36 25.40 -4.54 10.33
CA ALA A 36 26.25 -3.56 10.98
C ALA A 36 27.70 -3.96 10.69
N THR A 37 28.34 -3.34 9.69
CA THR A 37 29.80 -3.42 9.53
C THR A 37 30.43 -2.63 10.67
N GLY A 38 30.45 -3.22 11.86
CA GLY A 38 31.30 -2.79 12.95
C GLY A 38 32.73 -3.09 12.54
N ASP A 39 33.54 -2.05 12.35
CA ASP A 39 34.98 -2.18 12.21
C ASP A 39 35.49 -3.04 13.38
N PRO A 40 36.12 -4.20 13.11
CA PRO A 40 36.51 -5.18 14.14
C PRO A 40 37.52 -4.64 15.17
N ASN A 41 37.95 -3.39 15.06
CA ASN A 41 39.00 -2.78 15.86
C ASN A 41 38.52 -1.64 16.78
N GLY A 42 37.21 -1.47 16.97
CA GLY A 42 36.65 -0.55 17.96
C GLY A 42 36.70 0.94 17.57
N LEU A 43 36.06 1.79 18.39
CA LEU A 43 35.82 3.24 18.19
C LEU A 43 37.07 4.12 18.25
N GLY A 44 38.22 3.57 17.88
CA GLY A 44 39.49 4.25 18.00
C GLY A 44 40.55 3.65 17.08
N THR A 45 40.20 3.05 15.94
CA THR A 45 41.20 2.71 14.91
C THR A 45 41.21 3.75 13.78
N GLY A 46 40.04 4.23 13.34
CA GLY A 46 39.92 5.20 12.25
C GLY A 46 40.54 6.56 12.56
N LEU A 47 40.38 7.06 13.79
CA LEU A 47 40.87 8.40 14.20
C LEU A 47 42.39 8.42 14.49
N VAL A 48 42.96 7.35 15.06
CA VAL A 48 44.41 7.25 15.28
C VAL A 48 45.15 6.90 14.02
N ASN A 49 44.59 6.09 13.11
CA ASN A 49 45.25 5.87 11.81
C ASN A 49 45.23 7.16 10.96
N GLN A 50 44.24 8.03 11.15
CA GLN A 50 44.25 9.40 10.60
C GLN A 50 45.23 10.33 11.30
N LEU A 51 45.39 10.29 12.63
CA LEU A 51 46.38 11.11 13.33
C LEU A 51 47.83 10.66 13.06
N ILE A 52 48.07 9.34 12.95
CA ILE A 52 49.37 8.75 12.61
C ILE A 52 49.71 9.03 11.15
N ASN A 53 48.77 8.95 10.20
CA ASN A 53 49.05 9.35 8.81
C ASN A 53 49.15 10.88 8.64
N ALA A 54 48.41 11.68 9.41
CA ALA A 54 48.54 13.14 9.40
C ALA A 54 49.86 13.63 10.02
N THR A 55 50.45 12.86 10.94
CA THR A 55 51.78 13.13 11.51
C THR A 55 52.90 12.41 10.72
N GLY A 56 52.57 11.31 10.03
CA GLY A 56 53.47 10.46 9.25
C GLY A 56 53.74 10.92 7.82
N SER A 57 52.95 11.87 7.27
CA SER A 57 53.31 12.59 6.05
C SER A 57 54.44 13.63 6.25
N MET A 58 55.03 13.70 7.45
CA MET A 58 56.23 14.48 7.77
C MET A 58 57.32 13.64 8.45
N GLN A 59 57.63 12.43 7.98
CA GLN A 59 58.91 11.80 8.34
C GLN A 59 59.43 10.81 7.30
N GLY A 60 59.67 11.30 6.10
CA GLY A 60 60.66 10.72 5.19
C GLY A 60 61.99 11.47 5.35
N ALA A 61 62.79 11.14 6.37
CA ALA A 61 64.24 11.33 6.43
C ALA A 61 64.74 11.08 7.87
N GLY A 62 65.78 10.28 8.02
CA GLY A 62 66.84 10.46 9.02
C GLY A 62 66.44 10.58 10.49
N GLN A 63 66.71 9.51 11.23
CA GLN A 63 67.51 9.53 12.46
C GLN A 63 67.41 10.74 13.44
N LYS A 64 67.15 10.36 14.70
CA LYS A 64 67.54 11.02 15.96
C LYS A 64 66.56 12.04 16.54
N GLY A 65 65.85 11.58 17.57
CA GLY A 65 65.42 12.42 18.69
C GLY A 65 63.91 12.68 18.74
N VAL A 66 63.14 11.73 19.27
CA VAL A 66 61.81 12.03 19.84
C VAL A 66 61.66 11.16 21.09
N GLY A 67 61.22 11.77 22.20
CA GLY A 67 61.25 11.19 23.54
C GLY A 67 60.57 9.83 23.65
N LYS A 68 61.03 9.03 24.63
CA LYS A 68 60.45 7.75 25.02
C LYS A 68 58.94 7.88 25.28
N PHE A 69 58.11 7.57 24.29
CA PHE A 69 56.70 7.26 24.52
C PHE A 69 56.62 5.87 25.20
N PRO A 70 55.69 5.66 26.14
CA PRO A 70 55.51 4.35 26.75
C PRO A 70 55.05 3.34 25.69
N SER A 71 55.81 2.25 25.55
CA SER A 71 55.67 1.20 24.52
C SER A 71 54.36 0.40 24.54
N PHE A 72 53.37 0.82 25.34
CA PHE A 72 52.02 0.25 25.41
C PHE A 72 51.07 0.89 24.38
N LEU A 73 51.39 2.07 23.83
CA LEU A 73 50.58 2.76 22.82
C LEU A 73 51.08 2.59 21.38
N LEU A 74 52.22 1.91 21.16
CA LEU A 74 52.70 1.57 19.81
C LEU A 74 52.09 0.23 19.38
N PRO A 75 51.54 0.09 18.17
CA PRO A 75 50.97 -1.17 17.70
C PRO A 75 52.08 -2.23 17.68
N LYS A 76 51.89 -3.34 18.40
CA LYS A 76 52.75 -4.51 18.27
C LYS A 76 52.45 -5.25 16.94
N PRO A 77 53.42 -6.00 16.38
CA PRO A 77 53.20 -6.79 15.17
C PRO A 77 52.03 -7.76 15.33
N ALA A 78 51.34 -7.98 14.21
CA ALA A 78 50.06 -8.66 14.07
C ALA A 78 49.86 -9.89 14.99
N GLY A 79 48.86 -9.82 15.87
CA GLY A 79 48.37 -11.00 16.59
C GLY A 79 47.66 -10.73 17.93
N GLN A 80 47.79 -9.54 18.53
CA GLN A 80 47.13 -9.24 19.81
C GLN A 80 46.65 -7.78 19.85
N ASN A 81 45.40 -7.55 19.40
CA ASN A 81 44.72 -6.28 19.60
C ASN A 81 44.18 -6.20 21.04
N PRO A 82 44.39 -5.11 21.79
CA PRO A 82 43.77 -4.93 23.10
C PRO A 82 42.25 -4.79 22.90
N ALA A 83 41.48 -5.62 23.60
CA ALA A 83 40.04 -5.68 23.50
C ALA A 83 39.38 -4.40 24.02
N ILE A 84 39.19 -3.41 23.13
CA ILE A 84 38.21 -2.34 23.33
C ILE A 84 36.89 -2.84 22.74
N LEU A 85 35.92 -3.05 23.64
CA LEU A 85 34.55 -3.51 23.44
C LEU A 85 34.06 -3.56 21.98
N SER A 86 34.22 -4.73 21.34
CA SER A 86 33.61 -5.04 20.05
C SER A 86 32.21 -5.59 20.27
N THR A 87 31.20 -4.76 20.02
CA THR A 87 29.79 -5.19 19.97
C THR A 87 29.47 -5.58 18.53
N THR A 88 29.36 -6.89 18.29
CA THR A 88 28.93 -7.47 17.01
C THR A 88 27.54 -8.05 17.21
N GLY A 89 26.54 -7.48 16.53
CA GLY A 89 25.17 -7.97 16.51
C GLY A 89 24.66 -8.08 15.08
N THR A 90 24.48 -9.31 14.60
CA THR A 90 23.73 -9.63 13.37
C THR A 90 22.31 -9.99 13.75
N GLY A 91 21.33 -9.23 13.26
CA GLY A 91 19.92 -9.48 13.51
C GLY A 91 19.16 -9.63 12.20
N ASP A 92 18.62 -10.82 11.97
CA ASP A 92 17.75 -11.10 10.83
C ASP A 92 16.31 -10.79 11.21
N TYR A 93 15.73 -9.74 10.60
CA TYR A 93 14.33 -9.38 10.79
C TYR A 93 13.51 -9.91 9.63
N THR A 94 12.69 -10.93 9.90
CA THR A 94 11.69 -11.43 8.94
C THR A 94 10.30 -11.03 9.43
N GLY A 95 9.78 -9.92 8.90
CA GLY A 95 8.44 -9.44 9.18
C GLY A 95 7.59 -9.54 7.94
N GLY A 96 6.52 -10.35 8.00
CA GLY A 96 5.54 -10.47 6.92
C GLY A 96 4.14 -10.30 7.47
N GLY A 97 3.33 -9.48 6.79
CA GLY A 97 1.91 -9.34 7.05
C GLY A 97 1.14 -9.50 5.75
N ALA A 98 0.17 -10.42 5.74
CA ALA A 98 -0.79 -10.54 4.66
C ALA A 98 -2.07 -9.81 5.08
N ILE A 99 -2.46 -8.80 4.31
CA ILE A 99 -3.77 -8.13 4.46
C ILE A 99 -4.67 -8.68 3.37
N THR A 100 -5.65 -9.50 3.78
CA THR A 100 -6.72 -10.01 2.91
C THR A 100 -7.91 -9.07 3.00
N ASN A 101 -8.26 -8.41 1.89
CA ASN A 101 -9.46 -7.60 1.79
C ASN A 101 -10.46 -8.32 0.86
N SER A 102 -11.61 -8.71 1.40
CA SER A 102 -12.68 -9.37 0.66
C SER A 102 -13.92 -8.49 0.71
N GLN A 103 -14.40 -8.07 -0.46
CA GLN A 103 -15.61 -7.27 -0.61
C GLN A 103 -16.60 -8.01 -1.49
N VAL A 104 -17.78 -8.28 -0.92
CA VAL A 104 -18.94 -8.83 -1.64
C VAL A 104 -19.93 -7.70 -1.84
N VAL A 105 -20.36 -7.50 -3.08
CA VAL A 105 -21.30 -6.45 -3.48
C VAL A 105 -22.51 -7.11 -4.11
N THR A 106 -23.66 -6.99 -3.44
CA THR A 106 -24.94 -7.43 -3.96
C THR A 106 -25.88 -6.25 -4.04
N ALA A 107 -26.32 -5.91 -5.25
CA ALA A 107 -27.23 -4.80 -5.48
C ALA A 107 -28.15 -5.08 -6.66
N GLN A 108 -29.26 -4.34 -6.75
CA GLN A 108 -30.11 -4.33 -7.94
C GLN A 108 -30.37 -2.89 -8.34
N MET A 109 -30.29 -2.56 -9.63
CA MET A 109 -30.59 -1.20 -10.09
C MET A 109 -31.17 -1.20 -11.49
N ALA A 110 -32.04 -0.24 -11.77
CA ALA A 110 -32.56 0.00 -13.10
C ALA A 110 -31.57 0.85 -13.90
N VAL A 111 -31.34 0.46 -15.15
CA VAL A 111 -30.53 1.20 -16.13
C VAL A 111 -31.35 1.43 -17.38
N GLN A 112 -31.00 2.48 -18.13
CA GLN A 112 -31.67 2.83 -19.37
C GLN A 112 -30.80 2.47 -20.56
N VAL A 113 -31.42 2.04 -21.66
CA VAL A 113 -30.75 1.90 -22.96
C VAL A 113 -30.54 3.28 -23.56
N ILE A 114 -29.28 3.72 -23.65
CA ILE A 114 -28.91 5.03 -24.21
C ILE A 114 -28.61 4.96 -25.71
N ASP A 115 -28.14 3.80 -26.20
CA ASP A 115 -27.83 3.58 -27.60
C ASP A 115 -28.08 2.12 -28.02
N VAL A 116 -28.35 1.88 -29.30
CA VAL A 116 -28.44 0.54 -29.90
C VAL A 116 -27.45 0.48 -31.05
N LEU A 117 -26.43 -0.35 -30.87
CA LEU A 117 -25.37 -0.58 -31.84
C LEU A 117 -25.93 -1.23 -33.12
N PRO A 118 -25.23 -1.11 -34.27
CA PRO A 118 -25.68 -1.67 -35.55
C PRO A 118 -25.92 -3.19 -35.55
N ASN A 119 -25.31 -3.92 -34.60
CA ASN A 119 -25.50 -5.35 -34.40
C ASN A 119 -26.69 -5.71 -33.50
N GLY A 120 -27.44 -4.72 -33.01
CA GLY A 120 -28.58 -4.88 -32.11
C GLY A 120 -28.22 -4.94 -30.63
N ASN A 121 -26.94 -4.84 -30.26
CA ASN A 121 -26.54 -4.72 -28.86
C ASN A 121 -26.91 -3.35 -28.31
N MET A 122 -27.21 -3.29 -27.03
CA MET A 122 -27.68 -2.09 -26.36
C MET A 122 -26.59 -1.55 -25.46
N VAL A 123 -26.25 -0.28 -25.59
CA VAL A 123 -25.44 0.43 -24.61
C VAL A 123 -26.38 0.91 -23.51
N VAL A 124 -26.08 0.53 -22.27
CA VAL A 124 -26.89 0.89 -21.11
C VAL A 124 -26.10 1.73 -20.13
N GLU A 125 -26.80 2.66 -19.49
CA GLU A 125 -26.25 3.49 -18.43
C GLU A 125 -27.32 3.80 -17.39
N GLY A 126 -26.92 3.91 -16.13
CA GLY A 126 -27.82 4.31 -15.06
C GLY A 126 -27.08 4.70 -13.79
N ILE A 127 -27.67 5.64 -13.05
CA ILE A 127 -27.19 6.07 -11.74
C ILE A 127 -28.33 5.87 -10.75
N ARG A 128 -28.05 5.18 -9.65
CA ARG A 128 -28.96 4.99 -8.53
C ARG A 128 -28.36 5.67 -7.30
N GLN A 129 -29.10 6.63 -6.75
CA GLN A 129 -28.78 7.24 -5.47
C GLN A 129 -29.67 6.64 -4.38
N VAL A 130 -29.05 6.19 -3.28
CA VAL A 130 -29.76 5.68 -2.09
C VAL A 130 -29.25 6.46 -0.89
N SER A 131 -30.16 7.01 -0.10
CA SER A 131 -29.80 7.69 1.15
C SER A 131 -30.27 6.87 2.35
N PHE A 132 -29.37 6.59 3.29
CA PHE A 132 -29.70 5.90 4.54
C PHE A 132 -29.00 6.58 5.72
N SER A 133 -29.77 6.94 6.75
CA SER A 133 -29.22 7.44 8.04
C SER A 133 -28.09 8.49 7.92
N LYS A 134 -28.28 9.52 7.08
CA LYS A 134 -27.32 10.62 6.78
C LYS A 134 -26.12 10.27 5.90
N GLU A 135 -26.08 9.05 5.37
CA GLU A 135 -25.13 8.63 4.34
C GLU A 135 -25.84 8.60 2.98
N ARG A 136 -25.16 9.05 1.94
CA ARG A 136 -25.63 8.94 0.55
C ARG A 136 -24.74 7.96 -0.20
N GLN A 137 -25.34 6.98 -0.85
CA GLN A 137 -24.66 6.03 -1.69
C GLN A 137 -25.05 6.28 -3.15
N PHE A 138 -24.07 6.35 -4.02
CA PHE A 138 -24.21 6.49 -5.46
C PHE A 138 -23.70 5.20 -6.09
N ALA A 139 -24.56 4.50 -6.81
CA ALA A 139 -24.19 3.39 -7.66
C ALA A 139 -24.36 3.80 -9.11
N SER A 140 -23.30 3.81 -9.90
CA SER A 140 -23.35 4.02 -11.35
C SER A 140 -22.98 2.74 -12.08
N LEU A 141 -23.75 2.41 -13.12
CA LEU A 141 -23.52 1.27 -13.97
C LEU A 141 -23.48 1.70 -15.43
N ARG A 142 -22.49 1.21 -16.16
CA ARG A 142 -22.41 1.33 -17.63
C ARG A 142 -21.97 0.00 -18.24
N GLY A 143 -22.48 -0.34 -19.41
CA GLY A 143 -22.01 -1.49 -20.16
C GLY A 143 -22.79 -1.72 -21.45
N ILE A 144 -22.53 -2.84 -22.10
CA ILE A 144 -23.18 -3.27 -23.33
C ILE A 144 -23.93 -4.59 -23.06
N ILE A 145 -25.21 -4.63 -23.40
CA ILE A 145 -26.11 -5.77 -23.20
C ILE A 145 -26.54 -6.33 -24.55
N ARG A 146 -26.55 -7.66 -24.69
CA ARG A 146 -27.17 -8.32 -25.83
C ARG A 146 -28.67 -8.53 -25.55
N PRO A 147 -29.58 -8.29 -26.51
CA PRO A 147 -31.01 -8.52 -26.32
C PRO A 147 -31.36 -9.95 -25.88
N ALA A 148 -30.54 -10.94 -26.27
CA ALA A 148 -30.70 -12.34 -25.88
C ALA A 148 -30.47 -12.61 -24.38
N ASP A 149 -29.64 -11.80 -23.72
CA ASP A 149 -29.34 -11.94 -22.28
C ASP A 149 -30.43 -11.28 -21.40
N VAL A 150 -31.36 -10.53 -22.01
CA VAL A 150 -32.49 -9.91 -21.31
C VAL A 150 -33.58 -10.96 -21.07
N SER A 151 -33.87 -11.23 -19.80
CA SER A 151 -34.99 -12.08 -19.38
C SER A 151 -36.34 -11.52 -19.85
N ALA A 152 -37.37 -12.36 -19.91
CA ALA A 152 -38.75 -11.94 -20.17
C ALA A 152 -39.29 -10.88 -19.17
N THR A 153 -38.64 -10.75 -18.01
CA THR A 153 -38.90 -9.75 -16.97
C THR A 153 -38.02 -8.50 -17.06
N ASN A 154 -37.32 -8.28 -18.19
CA ASN A 154 -36.37 -7.17 -18.39
C ASN A 154 -35.27 -7.15 -17.34
N THR A 155 -34.74 -8.32 -17.01
CA THR A 155 -33.71 -8.49 -15.97
C THR A 155 -32.44 -9.07 -16.58
N VAL A 156 -31.28 -8.57 -16.17
CA VAL A 156 -29.96 -9.00 -16.66
C VAL A 156 -28.99 -9.12 -15.47
N PRO A 157 -28.25 -10.23 -15.32
CA PRO A 157 -27.18 -10.32 -14.32
C PRO A 157 -25.96 -9.51 -14.75
N SER A 158 -25.23 -8.91 -13.80
CA SER A 158 -24.02 -8.11 -14.10
C SER A 158 -22.98 -8.91 -14.89
N SER A 159 -22.89 -10.22 -14.66
CA SER A 159 -22.00 -11.14 -15.38
C SER A 159 -22.30 -11.29 -16.88
N ALA A 160 -23.51 -10.94 -17.34
CA ALA A 160 -23.89 -10.99 -18.75
C ALA A 160 -23.73 -9.64 -19.48
N ILE A 161 -23.19 -8.63 -18.79
CA ILE A 161 -22.97 -7.30 -19.35
C ILE A 161 -21.52 -7.21 -19.82
N ALA A 162 -21.32 -6.88 -21.10
CA ALA A 162 -19.98 -6.63 -21.65
C ALA A 162 -19.46 -5.26 -21.22
N ASP A 163 -18.16 -5.19 -20.91
CA ASP A 163 -17.47 -4.00 -20.41
C ASP A 163 -18.19 -3.30 -19.24
N ALA A 164 -18.77 -4.12 -18.35
CA ALA A 164 -19.50 -3.64 -17.19
C ALA A 164 -18.58 -2.83 -16.27
N ARG A 165 -18.94 -1.56 -16.06
CA ARG A 165 -18.33 -0.68 -15.06
C ARG A 165 -19.37 -0.39 -13.99
N ILE A 166 -19.04 -0.74 -12.77
CA ILE A 166 -19.92 -0.60 -11.61
C ILE A 166 -19.13 0.15 -10.55
N ASP A 167 -19.49 1.40 -10.33
CA ASP A 167 -18.88 2.22 -9.29
C ASP A 167 -19.90 2.40 -8.17
N ILE A 168 -19.48 2.12 -6.94
CA ILE A 168 -20.28 2.34 -5.75
C ILE A 168 -19.49 3.28 -4.84
N VAL A 169 -19.97 4.53 -4.76
CA VAL A 169 -19.37 5.58 -3.95
C VAL A 169 -20.29 5.88 -2.78
N SER A 170 -19.74 5.91 -1.58
CA SER A 170 -20.49 6.27 -0.37
C SER A 170 -19.99 7.60 0.17
N GLU A 171 -20.88 8.57 0.29
CA GLU A 171 -20.67 9.86 0.94
C GLU A 171 -21.25 9.81 2.35
N GLY A 172 -20.38 9.70 3.37
CA GLY A 172 -20.78 9.66 4.77
C GLY A 172 -20.01 10.67 5.64
N SER A 173 -20.67 11.22 6.65
CA SER A 173 -20.05 12.09 7.66
C SER A 173 -19.34 11.28 8.74
N LEU A 174 -18.29 10.54 8.38
CA LEU A 174 -17.43 9.88 9.36
C LEU A 174 -16.14 10.67 9.54
N THR A 175 -16.17 11.76 10.31
CA THR A 175 -14.91 12.45 10.65
C THR A 175 -14.88 13.13 12.03
N ASP A 176 -15.95 13.11 12.82
CA ASP A 176 -15.87 13.73 14.16
C ASP A 176 -15.20 12.81 15.20
N SER A 177 -15.43 11.49 15.12
CA SER A 177 -14.77 10.51 16.00
C SER A 177 -13.27 10.37 15.70
N GLN A 178 -12.87 10.48 14.43
CA GLN A 178 -11.45 10.49 14.05
C GLN A 178 -10.74 11.77 14.53
N LYS A 179 -11.46 12.91 14.60
CA LYS A 179 -10.93 14.14 15.20
C LYS A 179 -10.68 14.03 16.71
N LYS A 180 -11.52 13.30 17.45
CA LYS A 180 -11.30 13.08 18.89
C LYS A 180 -10.01 12.28 19.17
N GLY A 181 -9.64 11.35 18.30
CA GLY A 181 -8.48 10.47 18.49
C GLY A 181 -7.11 11.11 18.32
N TRP A 182 -6.99 12.23 17.58
CA TRP A 182 -5.75 13.02 17.54
C TRP A 182 -5.69 14.04 18.68
N LEU A 183 -6.83 14.61 19.10
CA LEU A 183 -6.91 15.52 20.24
C LEU A 183 -6.51 14.84 21.55
N MET A 184 -7.00 13.63 21.82
CA MET A 184 -6.60 12.84 23.00
C MET A 184 -5.09 12.52 23.02
N ARG A 185 -4.49 12.25 21.84
CA ARG A 185 -3.05 11.99 21.71
C ARG A 185 -2.19 13.25 21.85
N LEU A 186 -2.76 14.42 21.54
CA LEU A 186 -2.09 15.71 21.73
C LEU A 186 -2.15 16.13 23.20
N ASP A 187 -3.26 15.86 23.88
CA ASP A 187 -3.44 16.09 25.31
C ASP A 187 -2.49 15.23 26.17
N GLU A 188 -2.35 13.95 25.83
CA GLU A 188 -1.39 13.02 26.46
C GLU A 188 0.09 13.38 26.18
N LYS A 189 0.36 14.11 25.09
CA LYS A 189 1.72 14.56 24.73
C LYS A 189 2.07 15.95 25.31
N ILE A 190 1.06 16.76 25.64
CA ILE A 190 1.23 18.11 26.21
C ILE A 190 1.20 18.08 27.74
N SER A 191 0.66 17.03 28.36
CA SER A 191 0.73 16.83 29.81
C SER A 191 1.67 15.68 30.23
N PRO A 192 3.00 15.81 30.06
CA PRO A 192 3.89 15.22 31.05
C PRO A 192 3.86 16.12 32.29
N TYR A 193 3.57 15.55 33.45
CA TYR A 193 3.51 16.14 34.81
C TYR A 193 2.12 16.53 35.33
#